data_AF-A0A0R2I937-F1
#
_entry.id   AF-A0A0R2I937-F1
#
_cell.length_a   1.000
_cell.length_b   1.000
_cell.length_c   1.000
_cell.angle_alpha   90.00
_cell.angle_beta   90.00
_cell.angle_gamma   90.00
#
_symmetry.space_group_name_H-M   'P 1'
#
loop_
_entity.id
_entity.type
_entity.pdbx_description
1 polymer ?
#
loop_
_entity_poly.entity_id
_entity_poly.type
_entity_poly.pdbx_seq_one_letter_code
_entity_poly.pdbx_strand_id
1 'polypeptide(L)'
;MDFQIPWGNTDMKPGKYTVHTTAKSADNSWSWSTDFDIKKEEAKKLNANAIDRFVLPKLWVILFASCSLSVGILLIVLNKRNRRRKAG
;
A
#
# COMPACT_ATOMS: atom_id res chain seq x y z
N MET A 1 -18.21 -0.30 -20.97
CA MET A 1 -17.41 -0.93 -19.89
C MET A 1 -16.04 -0.31 -19.96
N ASP A 2 -15.55 0.25 -18.86
CA ASP A 2 -14.20 0.80 -18.80
C ASP A 2 -13.23 -0.33 -18.43
N PHE A 3 -12.23 -0.55 -19.29
CA PHE A 3 -11.19 -1.55 -19.06
C PHE A 3 -10.01 -0.88 -18.34
N GLN A 4 -9.72 -1.32 -17.13
CA GLN A 4 -8.56 -0.87 -16.39
C GLN A 4 -7.31 -1.63 -16.85
N ILE A 5 -6.22 -0.90 -17.08
CA ILE A 5 -4.92 -1.48 -17.43
C ILE A 5 -4.13 -1.67 -16.13
N PRO A 6 -3.83 -2.91 -15.70
CA PRO A 6 -3.00 -3.13 -14.52
C PRO A 6 -1.56 -2.69 -14.82
N TRP A 7 -1.07 -1.67 -14.12
CA TRP A 7 0.28 -1.12 -14.26
C TRP A 7 1.23 -1.50 -13.11
N GLY A 8 0.83 -2.46 -12.28
CA GLY A 8 1.60 -2.99 -11.16
C GLY A 8 1.31 -2.29 -9.83
N ASN A 9 2.02 -2.74 -8.78
CA ASN A 9 1.72 -2.38 -7.40
C ASN A 9 2.62 -1.28 -6.80
N THR A 10 3.29 -0.52 -7.67
CA THR A 10 4.24 0.52 -7.26
C THR A 10 3.64 1.89 -7.54
N ASP A 11 3.82 2.82 -6.60
CA ASP A 11 3.41 4.21 -6.77
C ASP A 11 4.05 4.83 -8.02
N MET A 12 3.22 5.41 -8.89
CA MET A 12 3.68 6.19 -10.03
C MET A 12 4.37 7.45 -9.53
N LYS A 13 5.54 7.75 -10.11
CA LYS A 13 6.29 8.97 -9.85
C LYS A 13 5.93 10.04 -10.88
N PRO A 14 6.05 11.33 -10.53
CA PRO A 14 5.96 12.38 -11.54
C PRO A 14 7.13 12.32 -12.49
N GLY A 15 6.87 12.59 -13.77
CA GLY A 15 7.89 12.56 -14.82
C GLY A 15 7.30 12.29 -16.20
N LYS A 16 8.18 12.29 -17.20
CA LYS A 16 7.85 11.99 -18.58
C LYS A 16 7.93 10.49 -18.83
N TYR A 17 6.89 9.96 -19.45
CA TYR A 17 6.73 8.55 -19.74
C TYR A 17 6.36 8.37 -21.21
N THR A 18 6.72 7.21 -21.76
CA THR A 18 6.31 6.76 -23.07
C THR A 18 5.61 5.42 -22.90
N VAL A 19 4.37 5.32 -23.37
CA VAL A 19 3.66 4.05 -23.45
C VAL A 19 3.91 3.43 -24.81
N HIS A 20 4.19 2.14 -24.85
CA HIS A 20 4.28 1.35 -26.07
C HIS A 20 3.10 0.39 -26.11
N THR A 21 2.19 0.61 -27.05
CA THR A 21 0.97 -0.20 -27.19
C THR A 21 1.06 -1.03 -28.45
N THR A 22 0.69 -2.31 -28.34
CA THR A 22 0.51 -3.20 -29.50
C THR A 22 -0.88 -3.81 -29.44
N ALA A 23 -1.71 -3.47 -30.42
CA ALA A 23 -3.03 -4.07 -30.62
C ALA A 23 -2.95 -5.16 -31.69
N LYS A 24 -3.57 -6.30 -31.44
CA LYS A 24 -3.63 -7.43 -32.37
C LYS A 24 -5.07 -7.86 -32.62
N SER A 25 -5.37 -8.19 -33.86
CA SER A 25 -6.54 -8.91 -34.33
C SER A 25 -6.08 -10.24 -34.94
N ALA A 26 -7.00 -11.08 -35.43
CA ALA A 26 -6.68 -12.38 -36.05
C ALA A 26 -5.62 -12.25 -37.16
N ASP A 27 -5.78 -11.24 -38.03
CA ASP A 27 -4.93 -11.07 -39.22
C ASP A 27 -4.04 -9.83 -39.18
N ASN A 28 -4.23 -8.94 -38.19
CA ASN A 28 -3.61 -7.61 -38.19
C ASN A 28 -2.97 -7.26 -36.85
N SER A 29 -1.88 -6.48 -36.89
CA SER A 29 -1.20 -5.95 -35.71
C SER A 29 -0.86 -4.48 -35.93
N TRP A 30 -1.10 -3.66 -34.92
CA TRP A 30 -0.76 -2.24 -34.90
C TRP A 30 0.06 -1.92 -33.66
N SER A 31 1.14 -1.17 -33.83
CA SER A 31 1.98 -0.73 -32.72
C SER A 31 2.17 0.78 -32.79
N TRP A 32 1.96 1.45 -31.67
CA TRP A 32 2.20 2.89 -31.55
C TRP A 32 2.79 3.22 -30.19
N SER A 33 3.42 4.40 -30.12
CA SER A 33 3.96 4.92 -28.88
C SER A 33 3.34 6.28 -28.57
N THR A 34 3.11 6.58 -27.30
CA THR A 34 2.53 7.84 -26.88
C THR A 34 3.30 8.38 -25.69
N ASP A 35 3.78 9.61 -25.84
CA ASP A 35 4.48 10.34 -24.79
C ASP A 35 3.49 11.13 -23.95
N PHE A 36 3.66 11.09 -22.63
CA PHE A 36 2.85 11.83 -21.68
C PHE A 36 3.69 12.24 -20.47
N ASP A 37 3.29 13.32 -19.80
CA ASP A 37 3.94 13.82 -18.59
C ASP A 37 2.98 13.70 -17.42
N ILE A 38 3.42 13.03 -16.36
CA ILE A 38 2.65 12.88 -15.12
C ILE A 38 3.11 13.97 -14.16
N LYS A 39 2.22 14.92 -13.86
CA LYS A 39 2.48 15.94 -12.85
C LYS A 39 2.42 15.34 -11.45
N LYS A 40 3.08 16.00 -10.48
CA LYS A 40 3.08 15.58 -9.06
C LYS A 40 1.69 15.37 -8.49
N GLU A 41 0.76 16.28 -8.76
CA GLU A 41 -0.62 16.18 -8.27
C GLU A 41 -1.41 15.05 -8.96
N GLU A 42 -1.14 14.80 -10.25
CA GLU A 42 -1.73 13.67 -10.97
C GLU A 42 -1.19 12.34 -10.46
N ALA A 43 0.12 12.21 -10.26
CA ALA A 43 0.72 11.03 -9.65
C ALA A 43 0.08 10.72 -8.29
N LYS A 44 -0.11 11.75 -7.45
CA LYS A 44 -0.77 11.60 -6.16
C LYS A 44 -2.23 11.13 -6.27
N LYS A 45 -2.98 11.64 -7.26
CA LYS A 45 -4.36 11.19 -7.55
C LYS A 45 -4.42 9.78 -8.15
N LEU A 46 -3.49 9.42 -9.03
CA LEU A 46 -3.36 8.09 -9.63
C LEU A 46 -3.09 7.05 -8.56
N ASN A 47 -2.06 7.28 -7.73
CA ASN A 47 -1.76 6.43 -6.58
C ASN A 47 -2.95 6.42 -5.61
N ALA A 48 -3.55 7.61 -5.37
CA ALA A 48 -4.88 7.88 -4.82
C ALA A 48 -5.95 6.78 -5.02
N ASN A 49 -6.14 6.45 -6.28
CA ASN A 49 -7.24 5.62 -6.76
C ASN A 49 -6.78 4.21 -7.15
N ALA A 50 -5.51 3.86 -6.93
CA ALA A 50 -5.00 2.54 -7.23
C ALA A 50 -5.68 1.49 -6.34
N ILE A 51 -6.35 0.53 -6.99
CA ILE A 51 -7.13 -0.54 -6.35
C ILE A 51 -6.21 -1.48 -5.56
N ASP A 52 -4.98 -1.69 -6.04
CA ASP A 52 -4.03 -2.65 -5.47
C ASP A 52 -3.23 -2.12 -4.27
N ARG A 53 -3.53 -0.92 -3.75
CA ARG A 53 -2.80 -0.42 -2.58
C ARG A 53 -3.06 -1.27 -1.35
N PHE A 54 -2.01 -1.99 -0.95
CA PHE A 54 -1.94 -2.68 0.34
C PHE A 54 -1.77 -1.66 1.47
N VAL A 55 -2.86 -0.99 1.84
CA VAL A 55 -2.91 -0.16 3.04
C VAL A 55 -3.41 -1.05 4.16
N LEU A 56 -2.56 -1.31 5.15
CA LEU A 56 -3.02 -1.90 6.42
C LEU A 56 -4.17 -1.02 6.94
N PRO A 57 -5.39 -1.56 7.14
CA PRO A 57 -6.50 -0.74 7.58
C PRO A 57 -6.11 -0.08 8.91
N LYS A 58 -6.42 1.22 9.08
CA LYS A 58 -6.08 1.97 10.30
C LYS A 58 -6.52 1.24 11.58
N LEU A 59 -7.61 0.49 11.50
CA LEU A 59 -8.12 -0.37 12.58
C LEU A 59 -7.12 -1.45 13.01
N TRP A 60 -6.39 -2.08 12.08
CA TRP A 60 -5.37 -3.08 12.41
C TRP A 60 -4.19 -2.47 13.17
N VAL A 61 -3.76 -1.27 12.78
CA VAL A 61 -2.69 -0.53 13.49
C VAL A 61 -3.12 -0.21 14.92
N ILE A 62 -4.36 0.26 15.11
CA ILE A 62 -4.93 0.56 16.43
C ILE A 62 -5.06 -0.71 17.29
N LEU A 63 -5.52 -1.81 16.69
CA LEU A 63 -5.65 -3.10 17.38
C LEU A 63 -4.30 -3.63 17.86
N PHE A 64 -3.27 -3.60 17.01
CA PHE A 64 -1.93 -4.02 17.41
C PHE A 64 -1.33 -3.13 18.51
N ALA A 65 -1.52 -1.82 18.42
CA ALA A 65 -1.06 -0.88 19.44
C ALA A 65 -1.75 -1.14 20.79
N SER A 66 -3.07 -1.31 20.79
CA SER A 66 -3.87 -1.61 21.99
C SER A 66 -3.49 -2.94 22.62
N CYS A 67 -3.32 -3.99 21.80
CA CYS A 67 -2.92 -5.31 22.27
C CYS A 67 -1.52 -5.29 22.90
N SER A 68 -0.55 -4.65 22.23
CA SER A 68 0.82 -4.51 22.74
C SER A 68 0.87 -3.77 24.08
N LEU A 69 0.10 -2.67 24.21
CA LEU A 69 0.01 -1.92 25.47
C LEU A 69 -0.56 -2.79 26.61
N SER A 70 -1.64 -3.53 26.32
CA SER A 70 -2.29 -4.41 27.30
C SER A 70 -1.34 -5.50 27.81
N VAL A 71 -0.60 -6.14 26.90
CA VAL A 71 0.42 -7.15 27.26
C VAL A 71 1.55 -6.53 28.08
N GLY A 72 2.03 -5.35 27.70
CA GLY A 72 3.08 -4.63 28.44
C GLY A 72 2.67 -4.35 29.89
N ILE A 73 1.45 -3.86 30.11
CA ILE A 73 0.91 -3.62 31.47
C ILE A 73 0.85 -4.92 32.27
N LEU A 74 0.35 -6.00 31.66
CA LEU A 74 0.25 -7.31 32.29
C LEU A 74 1.61 -7.83 32.75
N LEU A 75 2.63 -7.72 31.90
CA LEU A 75 4.01 -8.12 32.22
C LEU A 75 4.58 -7.29 33.37
N ILE A 76 4.34 -5.98 33.41
CA ILE A 76 4.78 -5.10 34.50
C ILE A 76 4.13 -5.53 35.83
N VAL A 77 2.81 -5.77 35.82
CA VAL A 77 2.06 -6.20 37.01
C VAL A 77 2.56 -7.54 37.51
N LEU A 78 2.75 -8.52 36.62
CA LEU A 78 3.26 -9.84 36.97
C LEU A 78 4.68 -9.78 37.53
N ASN A 79 5.58 -8.98 36.93
CA ASN A 79 6.94 -8.80 37.41
C ASN A 79 6.97 -8.15 38.80
N LYS A 80 6.15 -7.12 39.03
CA LYS A 80 6.01 -6.47 40.34
C LYS A 80 5.46 -7.44 41.39
N ARG A 81 4.48 -8.28 41.04
CA ARG A 81 3.93 -9.30 41.94
C ARG A 81 4.97 -10.37 42.29
N ASN A 82 5.77 -10.79 41.31
CA ASN A 82 6.81 -11.80 41.52
C ASN A 82 7.95 -11.27 42.41
N ARG A 83 8.33 -10.00 42.26
CA ARG A 83 9.32 -9.35 43.15
C ARG A 83 8.84 -9.26 44.60
N ARG A 84 7.56 -8.93 44.81
CA ARG A 84 6.97 -8.87 46.17
C ARG A 84 6.94 -10.23 46.87
N ARG A 85 6.68 -11.31 46.11
CA ARG A 85 6.69 -12.69 46.64
C ARG A 85 8.08 -13.22 47.00
N LYS A 86 9.15 -12.62 46.48
CA LYS A 86 10.54 -13.01 46.80
C LYS A 86 11.13 -12.20 47.97
N ALA A 87 10.44 -11.15 48.41
CA ALA A 87 10.94 -10.21 49.42
C ALA A 87 10.23 -10.32 50.79
N GLY A 88 9.26 -11.24 50.93
CA GLY A 88 8.62 -11.61 52.19
C GLY A 88 8.59 -13.12 52.31
#